data_AF-A0A2S8BED8-F1
#
_entry.id   AF-A0A2S8BED8-F1
#
_cell.length_a   1.000
_cell.length_b   1.000
_cell.length_c   1.000
_cell.angle_alpha   90.00
_cell.angle_beta   90.00
_cell.angle_gamma   90.00
#
_symmetry.space_group_name_H-M   'P 1'
#
loop_
_entity.id
_entity.type
_entity.pdbx_description
1 polymer ?
#
loop_
_entity_poly.entity_id
_entity_poly.type
_entity_poly.pdbx_seq_one_letter_code
_entity_poly.pdbx_strand_id
1 'polypeptide(L)' 'MDAAGRDGSQIDITFTNFAGGHPGDDDFNADAYLSGLDKLAALGVTWVQVPVPGDSLAHLLETLDRFRVQVIDVAR' A
#
# COMPACT_ATOMS: atom_id res chain seq x y z
N MET A 1 -21.88 16.66 7.75
CA MET A 1 -22.54 15.38 7.46
C MET A 1 -23.04 15.38 6.03
N ASP A 2 -23.09 14.24 5.37
CA ASP A 2 -23.64 14.15 4.01
C ASP A 2 -25.17 14.17 3.98
N ALA A 3 -25.77 13.98 2.80
CA ALA A 3 -27.22 13.98 2.62
C ALA A 3 -27.96 12.89 3.42
N ALA A 4 -27.26 11.85 3.88
CA ALA A 4 -27.80 10.77 4.70
C ALA A 4 -27.48 10.95 6.21
N GLY A 5 -26.87 12.07 6.61
CA GLY A 5 -26.51 12.33 8.00
C GLY A 5 -25.26 11.57 8.48
N ARG A 6 -24.41 11.07 7.56
CA ARG A 6 -23.15 10.41 7.94
C ARG A 6 -22.08 11.45 8.25
N ASP A 7 -21.32 11.23 9.31
CA ASP A 7 -20.13 12.04 9.60
C ASP A 7 -18.94 11.51 8.81
N GLY A 8 -18.39 12.34 7.93
CA GLY A 8 -17.17 11.99 7.19
C GLY A 8 -15.95 11.81 8.08
N SER A 9 -15.95 12.41 9.28
CA SER A 9 -14.86 12.23 10.26
C SER A 9 -14.75 10.80 10.81
N GLN A 10 -15.83 10.02 10.68
CA GLN A 10 -15.92 8.63 11.16
C GLN A 10 -15.65 7.61 10.04
N ILE A 11 -15.26 8.07 8.85
CA ILE A 11 -15.06 7.22 7.68
C ILE A 11 -13.58 7.26 7.30
N ASP A 12 -12.91 6.13 7.45
CA ASP A 12 -11.56 5.93 6.93
C ASP A 12 -11.61 5.67 5.42
N ILE A 13 -10.68 6.30 4.69
CA ILE A 13 -10.51 6.11 3.25
C ILE A 13 -9.12 5.53 3.02
N THR A 14 -9.06 4.37 2.37
CA THR A 14 -7.80 3.76 1.93
C THR A 14 -7.65 3.86 0.43
N PHE A 15 -6.41 4.01 -0.01
CA PHE A 15 -6.05 4.05 -1.43
C PHE A 15 -5.20 2.86 -1.80
N THR A 16 -5.37 2.35 -3.01
CA THR A 16 -4.43 1.40 -3.61
C THR A 16 -3.35 2.17 -4.33
N ASN A 17 -2.09 1.96 -3.95
CA ASN A 17 -0.95 2.42 -4.73
C ASN A 17 -0.69 1.43 -5.88
N PHE A 18 -0.96 1.84 -7.11
CA PHE A 18 -0.70 1.03 -8.30
C PHE A 18 0.74 1.15 -8.83
N ALA A 19 1.51 2.12 -8.33
CA ALA A 19 2.90 2.28 -8.74
C ALA A 19 3.75 1.12 -8.23
N GLY A 20 4.67 0.62 -9.06
CA GLY A 20 5.57 -0.47 -8.67
C GLY A 20 5.00 -1.88 -8.79
N GLY A 21 3.71 -2.04 -9.13
CA GLY A 21 3.10 -3.35 -9.33
C GLY A 21 2.70 -4.05 -8.03
N HIS A 22 2.44 -5.37 -8.10
CA HIS A 22 2.02 -6.16 -6.96
C HIS A 22 3.24 -6.70 -6.18
N PRO A 23 3.32 -6.57 -4.85
CA PRO A 23 4.50 -6.99 -4.08
C PRO A 23 4.87 -8.47 -4.19
N GLY A 24 3.89 -9.33 -4.49
CA GLY A 24 4.10 -10.76 -4.72
C GLY A 24 4.57 -11.11 -6.14
N ASP A 25 4.70 -10.14 -7.04
CA ASP A 25 5.19 -10.40 -8.39
C ASP A 25 6.73 -10.23 -8.43
N ASP A 26 7.40 -11.03 -9.26
CA ASP A 26 8.86 -10.98 -9.40
C ASP A 26 9.37 -9.64 -9.97
N ASP A 27 8.53 -8.92 -10.71
CA ASP A 27 8.83 -7.62 -11.30
C ASP A 27 8.42 -6.43 -10.41
N PHE A 28 8.05 -6.67 -9.14
CA PHE A 28 7.76 -5.61 -8.18
C PHE A 28 8.91 -4.58 -8.10
N ASN A 29 8.56 -3.31 -8.28
CA ASN A 29 9.51 -2.20 -8.27
C ASN A 29 9.29 -1.31 -7.03
N ALA A 30 10.12 -1.53 -6.01
CA ALA A 30 10.04 -0.82 -4.73
C ALA A 30 10.27 0.70 -4.87
N ASP A 31 11.18 1.14 -5.72
CA ASP A 31 11.46 2.57 -5.91
C ASP A 31 10.25 3.30 -6.53
N ALA A 32 9.62 2.68 -7.54
CA ALA A 32 8.40 3.20 -8.13
C ALA A 32 7.24 3.19 -7.12
N TYR A 33 7.16 2.16 -6.28
CA TYR A 33 6.19 2.08 -5.19
C TYR A 33 6.34 3.23 -4.20
N LEU A 34 7.56 3.46 -3.68
CA LEU A 34 7.88 4.57 -2.77
C LEU A 34 7.57 5.94 -3.39
N SER A 35 7.95 6.16 -4.65
CA SER A 35 7.61 7.39 -5.38
C SER A 35 6.08 7.58 -5.53
N GLY A 36 5.34 6.48 -5.67
CA GLY A 36 3.87 6.48 -5.64
C GLY A 36 3.32 6.91 -4.28
N LEU A 37 3.91 6.41 -3.19
CA LEU A 37 3.53 6.81 -1.83
C LEU A 37 3.78 8.29 -1.59
N ASP A 38 4.93 8.83 -2.01
CA ASP A 38 5.23 10.27 -1.87
C ASP A 38 4.18 11.15 -2.56
N LYS A 39 3.71 10.74 -3.75
CA LYS A 39 2.65 11.45 -4.48
C LYS A 39 1.31 11.37 -3.75
N LEU A 40 0.95 10.21 -3.21
CA LEU A 40 -0.28 10.04 -2.43
C LEU A 40 -0.23 10.85 -1.13
N ALA A 41 0.91 10.84 -0.43
CA ALA A 41 1.13 11.64 0.77
C ALA A 41 1.02 13.15 0.47
N ALA A 42 1.55 13.62 -0.67
CA ALA A 42 1.40 15.01 -1.12
C ALA A 42 -0.07 15.42 -1.39
N LEU A 43 -0.95 14.45 -1.67
CA LEU A 43 -2.40 14.66 -1.81
C LEU A 43 -3.16 14.57 -0.48
N GLY A 44 -2.45 14.36 0.63
CA GLY A 44 -3.04 14.22 1.97
C GLY A 44 -3.53 12.81 2.29
N VAL A 45 -3.18 11.80 1.49
CA VAL A 45 -3.47 10.41 1.81
C VAL A 45 -2.62 9.98 3.00
N THR A 46 -3.27 9.49 4.05
CA THR A 46 -2.63 9.03 5.28
C THR A 46 -2.55 7.51 5.39
N TRP A 47 -3.28 6.79 4.54
CA TRP A 47 -3.36 5.33 4.59
C TRP A 47 -3.53 4.70 3.21
N VAL A 48 -2.80 3.62 2.97
CA VAL A 48 -2.89 2.78 1.77
C VAL A 48 -3.05 1.33 2.15
N GLN A 49 -3.68 0.55 1.27
CA GLN A 49 -3.69 -0.90 1.35
C GLN A 49 -2.58 -1.50 0.49
N VAL A 50 -1.97 -2.58 0.97
CA VAL A 50 -0.95 -3.35 0.27
C VAL A 50 -1.54 -4.72 -0.06
N PRO A 51 -1.69 -5.10 -1.34
CA PRO A 51 -2.17 -6.42 -1.69
C PRO A 51 -1.09 -7.47 -1.40
N VAL A 52 -1.51 -8.66 -0.98
CA VAL A 52 -0.63 -9.78 -0.66
C VAL A 52 -1.10 -11.03 -1.41
N PRO A 53 -0.18 -11.91 -1.84
CA PRO A 53 -0.56 -13.11 -2.56
C PRO A 53 -1.30 -14.09 -1.63
N GLY A 54 -2.31 -14.76 -2.19
CA GLY A 54 -3.18 -15.71 -1.48
C GLY A 54 -3.11 -17.14 -2.03
N ASP A 55 -2.16 -17.43 -2.91
CA ASP A 55 -1.96 -18.73 -3.56
C ASP A 55 -1.25 -19.75 -2.65
N SER A 56 -0.35 -19.30 -1.77
CA SER A 56 0.26 -20.15 -0.74
C SER A 56 0.79 -19.36 0.47
N LEU A 57 0.86 -20.02 1.63
CA LEU A 57 1.45 -19.44 2.84
C LEU A 57 2.95 -19.12 2.66
N ALA A 58 3.69 -19.98 1.95
CA ALA A 58 5.11 -19.77 1.73
C ALA A 58 5.36 -18.49 0.92
N HIS A 59 4.62 -18.32 -0.18
CA HIS A 59 4.72 -17.13 -1.03
C HIS A 59 4.30 -15.85 -0.30
N LEU A 60 3.24 -15.92 0.52
CA LEU A 60 2.84 -14.81 1.40
C LEU A 60 3.97 -14.39 2.35
N LEU A 61 4.59 -15.34 3.06
CA LEU A 61 5.66 -15.04 4.01
C LEU A 61 6.91 -14.45 3.33
N GLU A 62 7.28 -14.98 2.16
CA GLU A 62 8.36 -14.42 1.36
C GLU A 62 8.07 -12.98 0.93
N THR A 63 6.85 -12.72 0.44
CA THR A 63 6.42 -11.38 0.03
C THR A 63 6.47 -10.38 1.17
N LEU A 64 6.03 -10.79 2.37
CA LEU A 64 6.07 -9.93 3.56
C LEU A 64 7.51 -9.56 3.97
N ASP A 65 8.44 -10.52 3.92
CA ASP A 65 9.84 -10.25 4.27
C ASP A 65 10.53 -9.36 3.21
N ARG A 66 10.30 -9.65 1.92
CA ARG A 66 10.77 -8.80 0.81
C ARG A 66 10.25 -7.37 0.95
N PHE A 67 8.95 -7.19 1.18
CA PHE A 67 8.34 -5.87 1.33
C PHE A 67 8.87 -5.12 2.56
N ARG A 68 9.09 -5.82 3.68
CA ARG A 68 9.73 -5.23 4.86
C ARG A 68 11.08 -4.62 4.51
N VAL A 69 11.97 -5.41 3.89
CA VAL A 69 13.34 -4.96 3.58
C VAL A 69 13.35 -3.87 2.51
N GLN A 70 12.55 -4.01 1.46
CA GLN A 70 12.62 -3.15 0.28
C GLN A 70 11.83 -1.84 0.43
N VAL A 71 10.79 -1.82 1.26
CA VAL A 71 9.89 -0.66 1.40
C VAL A 71 9.91 -0.11 2.82
N ILE A 72 9.61 -0.93 3.83
CA ILE A 72 9.43 -0.45 5.21
C ILE A 72 10.75 0.01 5.84
N ASP A 73 11.80 -0.80 5.73
CA ASP A 73 13.11 -0.48 6.30
C ASP A 73 13.80 0.67 5.56
N VAL A 74 13.48 0.89 4.28
CA VAL A 74 14.00 1.99 3.45
C VAL A 74 13.29 3.32 3.75
N ALA A 75 11.97 3.29 3.99
CA ALA A 75 11.17 4.48 4.26
C ALA A 75 11.37 5.09 5.66
N ARG A 76 12.19 4.46 6.51
CA ARG A 76 12.32 4.78 7.94
C ARG A 76 13.52 5.66 8.28
#